data_AF-A0A8T4IDE9-F1
#
_entry.id   AF-A0A8T4IDE9-F1
#
_cell.length_a   1.000
_cell.length_b   1.000
_cell.length_c   1.000
_cell.angle_alpha   90.00
_cell.angle_beta   90.00
_cell.angle_gamma   90.00
#
_symmetry.space_group_name_H-M   'P 1'
#
loop_
_entity.id
_entity.type
_entity.pdbx_description
1 polymer ?
#
loop_
_entity_poly.entity_id
_entity_poly.type
_entity_poly.pdbx_seq_one_letter_code
_entity_poly.pdbx_strand_id
1 'polypeptide(L)'
;MKAGTTTLYRDILRHPLVFLPSQKEPDTLVRFAEPGEIRDDWSRLFADAKSGQIKGEASTAYAKRPDHEGIAERAFSVCGSQLKIIYIKRDPVERLVSHYRHELAHGTVTGDINDAIHRFPRLIDYSRYAWQIEPWKRAFGDANVLEVDLATYSENRALGAAAVIEFLGLDPSALPAIDPSNIANRADEAKRLKNPAMQAFITSNFYQRRIRSLFSADLRERVRRAMLPAIKAVDASLTDESLAYIHDVLASETVVEADHAPASAR
;
A
#
# COMPACT_ATOMS: atom_id res chain seq x y z
N MET A 1 -2.54 -0.84 3.55
CA MET A 1 -1.12 -0.36 3.51
C MET A 1 -0.26 -1.03 4.59
N LYS A 2 1.08 -0.96 4.51
CA LYS A 2 2.02 -1.50 5.53
C LYS A 2 1.89 -3.01 5.83
N ALA A 3 1.40 -3.76 4.84
CA ALA A 3 1.17 -5.20 4.89
C ALA A 3 1.99 -5.97 3.82
N GLY A 4 3.19 -5.50 3.47
CA GLY A 4 4.07 -6.23 2.53
C GLY A 4 3.68 -6.15 1.04
N THR A 5 2.74 -5.28 0.66
CA THR A 5 2.29 -5.09 -0.73
C THR A 5 3.41 -4.88 -1.74
N THR A 6 4.52 -4.21 -1.36
CA THR A 6 5.66 -4.00 -2.26
C THR A 6 6.45 -5.28 -2.52
N THR A 7 6.59 -6.15 -1.51
CA THR A 7 7.26 -7.44 -1.67
C THR A 7 6.42 -8.33 -2.59
N LEU A 8 5.13 -8.47 -2.28
CA LEU A 8 4.20 -9.24 -3.12
C LEU A 8 4.17 -8.72 -4.57
N TYR A 9 4.06 -7.40 -4.74
CA TYR A 9 4.13 -6.74 -6.04
C TYR A 9 5.37 -7.14 -6.85
N ARG A 10 6.55 -7.11 -6.20
CA ARG A 10 7.82 -7.47 -6.87
C ARG A 10 7.89 -8.94 -7.22
N ASP A 11 7.32 -9.82 -6.41
CA ASP A 11 7.36 -11.25 -6.65
C ASP A 11 6.48 -11.64 -7.85
N ILE A 12 5.24 -11.13 -7.91
CA ILE A 12 4.32 -11.46 -9.01
C ILE A 12 4.68 -10.77 -10.34
N LEU A 13 5.31 -9.60 -10.30
CA LEU A 13 5.80 -8.90 -11.51
C LEU A 13 6.85 -9.72 -12.28
N ARG A 14 7.45 -10.73 -11.65
CA ARG A 14 8.44 -11.59 -12.31
C ARG A 14 7.81 -12.63 -13.23
N HIS A 15 6.48 -12.82 -13.18
CA HIS A 15 5.79 -13.72 -14.09
C HIS A 15 5.72 -13.09 -15.50
N PRO A 16 6.08 -13.82 -16.58
CA PRO A 16 6.19 -13.25 -17.92
C PRO A 16 4.86 -12.73 -18.49
N LEU A 17 3.73 -13.28 -18.03
CA LEU A 17 2.38 -12.85 -18.44
C LEU A 17 1.72 -11.85 -17.48
N VAL A 18 2.46 -11.29 -16.52
CA VAL A 18 1.95 -10.22 -15.64
C VAL A 18 2.64 -8.92 -16.00
N PHE A 19 1.84 -7.88 -16.24
CA PHE A 19 2.32 -6.52 -16.39
C PHE A 19 1.83 -5.67 -15.21
N LEU A 20 2.79 -5.14 -14.45
CA LEU A 20 2.53 -4.10 -13.45
C LEU A 20 3.44 -2.88 -13.72
N PRO A 21 2.92 -1.64 -13.63
CA PRO A 21 3.67 -0.42 -13.96
C PRO A 21 4.87 -0.19 -13.05
N SER A 22 6.03 0.22 -13.61
CA SER A 22 7.24 0.45 -12.81
C SER A 22 7.06 1.39 -11.60
N GLN A 23 6.13 2.34 -11.69
CA GLN A 23 5.69 3.16 -10.58
C GLN A 23 4.52 2.49 -9.84
N LYS A 24 4.78 2.01 -8.62
CA LYS A 24 3.76 1.56 -7.67
C LYS A 24 3.01 2.77 -7.07
N GLU A 25 1.78 2.54 -6.62
CA GLU A 25 0.86 3.55 -6.06
C GLU A 25 0.50 4.64 -7.08
N PRO A 26 0.02 4.30 -8.30
CA PRO A 26 -0.48 5.30 -9.23
C PRO A 26 -1.79 5.97 -8.74
N ASP A 27 -2.51 5.31 -7.82
CA ASP A 27 -3.72 5.78 -7.15
C ASP A 27 -4.80 6.29 -8.14
N THR A 28 -4.86 5.71 -9.34
CA THR A 28 -5.74 6.15 -10.45
C THR A 28 -7.20 6.26 -10.01
N LEU A 29 -7.73 5.24 -9.35
CA LEU A 29 -9.12 5.23 -8.87
C LEU A 29 -9.36 6.22 -7.73
N VAL A 30 -8.33 6.74 -7.05
CA VAL A 30 -8.50 7.80 -6.04
C VAL A 30 -8.35 9.18 -6.67
N ARG A 31 -7.45 9.32 -7.65
CA ARG A 31 -7.15 10.58 -8.34
C ARG A 31 -8.22 11.02 -9.33
N PHE A 32 -8.93 10.06 -9.93
CA PHE A 32 -9.94 10.31 -10.95
C PHE A 32 -11.27 9.67 -10.53
N ALA A 33 -12.37 10.39 -10.76
CA ALA A 33 -13.72 9.91 -10.50
C ALA A 33 -14.42 9.45 -11.78
N GLU A 34 -14.15 10.12 -12.90
CA GLU A 34 -14.82 9.87 -14.17
C GLU A 34 -14.26 8.63 -14.87
N PRO A 35 -15.12 7.71 -15.35
CA PRO A 35 -14.69 6.51 -16.06
C PRO A 35 -13.77 6.78 -17.26
N GLY A 36 -13.99 7.89 -17.99
CA GLY A 36 -13.15 8.29 -19.11
C GLY A 36 -11.71 8.62 -18.70
N GLU A 37 -11.54 9.42 -17.63
CA GLU A 37 -10.22 9.81 -17.12
C GLU A 37 -9.44 8.60 -16.58
N ILE A 38 -10.13 7.68 -15.91
CA ILE A 38 -9.54 6.43 -15.43
C ILE A 38 -9.04 5.58 -16.59
N ARG A 39 -9.87 5.41 -17.64
CA ARG A 39 -9.48 4.65 -18.84
C ARG A 39 -8.29 5.29 -19.55
N ASP A 40 -8.26 6.62 -19.65
CA ASP A 40 -7.16 7.35 -20.26
C ASP A 40 -5.85 7.21 -19.46
N ASP A 41 -5.92 7.35 -18.13
CA ASP A 41 -4.75 7.17 -17.26
C ASP A 41 -4.23 5.73 -17.34
N TRP A 42 -5.12 4.73 -17.23
CA TRP A 42 -4.74 3.32 -17.36
C TRP A 42 -4.22 2.96 -18.76
N SER A 43 -4.75 3.55 -19.83
CA SER A 43 -4.22 3.35 -21.18
C SER A 43 -2.76 3.79 -21.29
N ARG A 44 -2.39 4.90 -20.63
CA ARG A 44 -0.99 5.36 -20.57
C ARG A 44 -0.16 4.49 -19.63
N LEU A 45 -0.72 4.15 -18.47
CA LEU A 45 -0.08 3.35 -17.44
C LEU A 45 0.30 1.95 -17.93
N PHE A 46 -0.52 1.39 -18.83
CA PHE A 46 -0.33 0.06 -19.42
C PHE A 46 0.16 0.08 -20.87
N ALA A 47 0.71 1.20 -21.35
CA ALA A 47 1.18 1.36 -22.73
C ALA A 47 2.29 0.36 -23.10
N ASP A 48 3.16 0.02 -22.14
CA ASP A 48 4.28 -0.92 -22.33
C ASP A 48 3.90 -2.39 -22.14
N ALA A 49 2.61 -2.68 -21.87
CA ALA A 49 2.14 -4.05 -21.70
C ALA A 49 2.15 -4.81 -23.03
N LYS A 50 2.78 -5.98 -23.03
CA LYS A 50 2.84 -6.86 -24.21
C LYS A 50 1.50 -7.58 -24.40
N SER A 51 1.25 -8.00 -25.64
CA SER A 51 0.10 -8.84 -25.97
C SER A 51 0.08 -10.11 -25.11
N GLY A 52 -1.10 -10.48 -24.60
CA GLY A 52 -1.30 -11.63 -23.73
C GLY A 52 -0.94 -11.44 -22.26
N GLN A 53 -0.39 -10.29 -21.85
CA GLN A 53 -0.15 -10.01 -20.44
C GLN A 53 -1.43 -9.56 -19.72
N ILE A 54 -1.65 -10.09 -18.52
CA ILE A 54 -2.61 -9.55 -17.55
C ILE A 54 -2.05 -8.23 -17.03
N LYS A 55 -2.87 -7.19 -17.08
CA LYS A 55 -2.53 -5.83 -16.63
C LYS A 55 -3.12 -5.60 -15.25
N GLY A 56 -2.35 -5.00 -14.36
CA GLY A 56 -2.83 -4.60 -13.05
C GLY A 56 -2.04 -3.45 -12.47
N GLU A 57 -2.52 -2.88 -11.37
CA GLU A 57 -1.82 -1.87 -10.60
C GLU A 57 -1.95 -2.16 -9.10
N ALA A 58 -1.12 -1.54 -8.27
CA ALA A 58 -1.09 -1.79 -6.84
C ALA A 58 -1.05 -0.49 -6.05
N SER A 59 -2.22 -0.08 -5.57
CA SER A 59 -2.47 1.16 -4.85
C SER A 59 -3.10 0.85 -3.50
N THR A 60 -2.37 1.14 -2.42
CA THR A 60 -2.81 0.89 -1.05
C THR A 60 -3.90 1.83 -0.59
N ALA A 61 -4.09 2.96 -1.28
CA ALA A 61 -5.18 3.90 -1.02
C ALA A 61 -6.57 3.29 -1.32
N TYR A 62 -6.64 2.25 -2.15
CA TYR A 62 -7.91 1.58 -2.50
C TYR A 62 -8.54 0.83 -1.33
N ALA A 63 -7.74 0.53 -0.31
CA ALA A 63 -8.19 0.00 0.97
C ALA A 63 -7.81 1.00 2.08
N LYS A 64 -8.39 2.18 1.96
CA LYS A 64 -8.45 3.24 2.98
C LYS A 64 -9.85 3.83 3.00
N ARG A 65 -10.85 2.96 3.18
CA ARG A 65 -12.27 3.32 3.15
C ARG A 65 -12.65 4.55 4.01
N PRO A 66 -12.03 4.81 5.19
CA PRO A 66 -12.32 6.05 5.94
C PRO A 66 -12.06 7.34 5.16
N ASP A 67 -11.10 7.34 4.24
CA ASP A 67 -10.73 8.53 3.46
C ASP A 67 -11.26 8.49 2.03
N HIS A 68 -11.51 7.28 1.52
CA HIS A 68 -11.80 7.02 0.12
C HIS A 68 -12.95 6.00 0.00
N GLU A 69 -14.19 6.48 0.03
CA GLU A 69 -15.36 5.67 -0.25
C GLU A 69 -15.66 5.58 -1.75
N GLY A 70 -16.41 4.55 -2.16
CA GLY A 70 -16.86 4.37 -3.55
C GLY A 70 -15.81 3.80 -4.52
N ILE A 71 -14.64 3.38 -4.03
CA ILE A 71 -13.54 2.90 -4.91
C ILE A 71 -13.92 1.59 -5.61
N ALA A 72 -14.59 0.67 -4.92
CA ALA A 72 -14.99 -0.62 -5.50
C ALA A 72 -16.03 -0.43 -6.62
N GLU A 73 -17.02 0.43 -6.40
CA GLU A 73 -18.05 0.79 -7.37
C GLU A 73 -17.43 1.49 -8.59
N ARG A 74 -16.47 2.39 -8.36
CA ARG A 74 -15.71 3.05 -9.43
C ARG A 74 -14.92 2.03 -10.24
N ALA A 75 -14.20 1.12 -9.60
CA ALA A 75 -13.49 0.03 -10.26
C ALA A 75 -14.44 -0.83 -11.11
N PHE A 76 -15.61 -1.17 -10.57
CA PHE A 76 -16.62 -1.98 -11.26
C PHE A 76 -17.15 -1.28 -12.51
N SER A 77 -17.42 0.03 -12.43
CA SER A 77 -17.90 0.82 -13.56
C SER A 77 -16.93 0.85 -14.75
N VAL A 78 -15.62 0.69 -14.48
CA VAL A 78 -14.59 0.75 -15.52
C VAL A 78 -14.18 -0.65 -16.02
N CYS A 79 -13.97 -1.59 -15.10
CA CYS A 79 -13.44 -2.92 -15.41
C CYS A 79 -14.51 -4.01 -15.59
N GLY A 80 -15.73 -3.78 -15.09
CA GLY A 80 -16.76 -4.82 -15.02
C GLY A 80 -16.44 -5.93 -14.01
N SER A 81 -17.26 -6.97 -13.99
CA SER A 81 -17.27 -8.01 -12.95
C SER A 81 -16.09 -8.99 -12.98
N GLN A 82 -15.20 -8.92 -13.98
CA GLN A 82 -14.07 -9.84 -14.14
C GLN A 82 -12.77 -9.36 -13.47
N LEU A 83 -12.78 -8.16 -12.89
CA LEU A 83 -11.60 -7.64 -12.20
C LEU A 83 -11.26 -8.51 -10.99
N LYS A 84 -10.02 -8.96 -10.91
CA LYS A 84 -9.48 -9.72 -9.77
C LYS A 84 -8.84 -8.76 -8.77
N ILE A 85 -9.18 -8.94 -7.49
CA ILE A 85 -8.70 -8.12 -6.37
C ILE A 85 -7.78 -8.97 -5.52
N ILE A 86 -6.57 -8.47 -5.26
CA ILE A 86 -5.61 -9.10 -4.35
C ILE A 86 -5.43 -8.17 -3.15
N TYR A 87 -5.77 -8.68 -1.98
CA TYR A 87 -5.79 -7.92 -0.73
C TYR A 87 -4.89 -8.58 0.32
N ILE A 88 -3.71 -8.01 0.55
CA ILE A 88 -2.79 -8.51 1.57
C ILE A 88 -3.00 -7.81 2.92
N LYS A 89 -3.18 -8.61 3.97
CA LYS A 89 -3.39 -8.21 5.35
C LYS A 89 -2.17 -8.55 6.19
N ARG A 90 -2.05 -7.89 7.34
CA ARG A 90 -1.04 -8.15 8.37
C ARG A 90 -1.75 -8.18 9.71
N ASP A 91 -1.12 -8.76 10.74
CA ASP A 91 -1.54 -8.50 12.12
C ASP A 91 -1.92 -7.01 12.32
N PRO A 92 -3.14 -6.74 12.79
CA PRO A 92 -3.69 -5.39 12.80
C PRO A 92 -2.92 -4.44 13.73
N VAL A 93 -2.33 -4.95 14.82
CA VAL A 93 -1.54 -4.18 15.77
C VAL A 93 -0.17 -3.88 15.18
N GLU A 94 0.51 -4.86 14.62
CA GLU A 94 1.79 -4.65 13.95
C GLU A 94 1.68 -3.69 12.75
N ARG A 95 0.58 -3.78 11.98
CA ARG A 95 0.29 -2.85 10.88
C ARG A 95 0.11 -1.43 11.43
N LEU A 96 -0.66 -1.26 12.49
CA LEU A 96 -0.87 0.02 13.17
C LEU A 96 0.47 0.63 13.59
N VAL A 97 1.32 -0.13 14.30
CA VAL A 97 2.63 0.36 14.76
C VAL A 97 3.53 0.75 13.58
N SER A 98 3.53 -0.05 12.52
CA SER A 98 4.28 0.25 11.29
C SER A 98 3.76 1.51 10.59
N HIS A 99 2.45 1.73 10.62
CA HIS A 99 1.81 2.91 10.06
C HIS A 99 2.08 4.15 10.90
N TYR A 100 1.94 4.07 12.23
CA TYR A 100 2.32 5.12 13.16
C TYR A 100 3.76 5.59 12.94
N ARG A 101 4.73 4.68 12.88
CA ARG A 101 6.14 5.04 12.61
C ARG A 101 6.32 5.75 11.27
N HIS A 102 5.55 5.35 10.25
CA HIS A 102 5.58 5.98 8.94
C HIS A 102 5.01 7.41 8.99
N GLU A 103 3.82 7.59 9.56
CA GLU A 103 3.17 8.90 9.70
C GLU A 103 3.98 9.85 10.60
N LEU A 104 4.54 9.32 11.69
CA LEU A 104 5.45 10.07 12.55
C LEU A 104 6.68 10.53 11.76
N ALA A 105 7.27 9.66 10.92
CA ALA A 105 8.38 10.07 10.06
C ALA A 105 7.97 11.18 9.06
N HIS A 106 6.75 11.16 8.55
CA HIS A 106 6.22 12.18 7.66
C HIS A 106 5.70 13.44 8.38
N GLY A 107 5.59 13.42 9.72
CA GLY A 107 5.08 14.53 10.51
C GLY A 107 3.55 14.69 10.48
N THR A 108 2.83 13.70 9.96
CA THR A 108 1.36 13.68 9.88
C THR A 108 0.71 13.11 11.15
N VAL A 109 1.51 12.43 11.98
CA VAL A 109 1.18 12.04 13.36
C VAL A 109 2.28 12.58 14.28
N THR A 110 1.90 12.96 15.49
CA THR A 110 2.80 13.47 16.53
C THR A 110 2.42 12.90 17.90
N GLY A 111 3.33 12.99 18.87
CA GLY A 111 3.11 12.50 20.24
C GLY A 111 3.43 11.02 20.43
N ASP A 112 3.18 10.50 21.62
CA ASP A 112 3.34 9.09 21.96
C ASP A 112 2.29 8.21 21.25
N ILE A 113 2.60 6.94 20.99
CA ILE A 113 1.67 6.04 20.29
C ILE A 113 0.39 5.79 21.11
N ASN A 114 0.48 5.67 22.43
CA ASN A 114 -0.66 5.39 23.31
C ASN A 114 -1.66 6.57 23.30
N ASP A 115 -1.18 7.80 23.13
CA ASP A 115 -2.07 8.96 22.92
C ASP A 115 -2.51 9.12 21.46
N ALA A 116 -1.65 8.74 20.50
CA ALA A 116 -1.89 8.95 19.08
C ALA A 116 -3.05 8.09 18.56
N ILE A 117 -3.24 6.88 19.08
CA ILE A 117 -4.34 5.99 18.65
C ILE A 117 -5.73 6.55 18.94
N HIS A 118 -5.86 7.42 19.95
CA HIS A 118 -7.12 8.12 20.25
C HIS A 118 -7.31 9.37 19.37
N ARG A 119 -6.22 10.08 19.06
CA ARG A 119 -6.25 11.32 18.27
C ARG A 119 -6.31 11.09 16.76
N PHE A 120 -5.84 9.95 16.29
CA PHE A 120 -5.76 9.62 14.87
C PHE A 120 -6.43 8.27 14.59
N PRO A 121 -7.77 8.21 14.50
CA PRO A 121 -8.52 6.96 14.33
C PRO A 121 -8.09 6.11 13.14
N ARG A 122 -7.63 6.75 12.04
CA ARG A 122 -7.02 6.08 10.88
C ARG A 122 -5.89 5.10 11.21
N LEU A 123 -5.19 5.28 12.34
CA LEU A 123 -4.18 4.34 12.82
C LEU A 123 -4.80 2.97 13.11
N ILE A 124 -6.05 2.92 13.59
CA ILE A 124 -6.82 1.69 13.84
C ILE A 124 -7.70 1.35 12.65
N ASP A 125 -8.42 2.30 12.06
CA ASP A 125 -9.47 1.99 11.07
C ASP A 125 -8.95 1.30 9.80
N TYR A 126 -7.71 1.59 9.39
CA TYR A 126 -7.07 0.85 8.29
C TYR A 126 -6.77 -0.62 8.60
N SER A 127 -6.94 -1.06 9.85
CA SER A 127 -6.89 -2.47 10.27
C SER A 127 -8.27 -3.14 10.33
N ARG A 128 -9.38 -2.41 10.12
CA ARG A 128 -10.72 -2.98 10.02
C ARG A 128 -10.93 -3.67 8.67
N TYR A 129 -10.25 -4.79 8.46
CA TYR A 129 -10.10 -5.42 7.16
C TYR A 129 -11.42 -5.89 6.55
N ALA A 130 -12.31 -6.48 7.36
CA ALA A 130 -13.62 -6.93 6.91
C ALA A 130 -14.45 -5.76 6.34
N TRP A 131 -14.52 -4.64 7.07
CA TRP A 131 -15.23 -3.44 6.64
C TRP A 131 -14.65 -2.81 5.37
N GLN A 132 -13.33 -2.88 5.19
CA GLN A 132 -12.66 -2.34 4.01
C GLN A 132 -12.82 -3.21 2.76
N ILE A 133 -12.82 -4.54 2.91
CA ILE A 133 -12.90 -5.47 1.78
C ILE A 133 -14.34 -5.76 1.35
N GLU A 134 -15.31 -5.53 2.23
CA GLU A 134 -16.73 -5.83 1.98
C GLU A 134 -17.28 -5.21 0.67
N PRO A 135 -17.03 -3.92 0.34
CA PRO A 135 -17.51 -3.35 -0.92
C PRO A 135 -16.92 -4.04 -2.16
N TRP A 136 -15.68 -4.51 -2.07
CA TRP A 136 -15.03 -5.24 -3.17
C TRP A 136 -15.66 -6.63 -3.36
N LYS A 137 -15.91 -7.35 -2.27
CA LYS A 137 -16.61 -8.64 -2.32
C LYS A 137 -18.03 -8.50 -2.85
N ARG A 138 -18.74 -7.44 -2.43
CA ARG A 138 -20.08 -7.12 -2.92
C ARG A 138 -20.10 -6.83 -4.43
N ALA A 139 -19.12 -6.06 -4.93
CA ALA A 139 -19.06 -5.66 -6.33
C ALA A 139 -18.58 -6.78 -7.27
N PHE A 140 -17.59 -7.58 -6.86
CA PHE A 140 -16.91 -8.54 -7.74
C PHE A 140 -17.19 -10.01 -7.40
N GLY A 141 -17.76 -10.29 -6.23
CA GLY A 141 -17.95 -11.64 -5.69
C GLY A 141 -16.70 -12.21 -5.03
N ASP A 142 -16.88 -13.12 -4.08
CA ASP A 142 -15.79 -13.73 -3.31
C ASP A 142 -14.75 -14.44 -4.19
N ALA A 143 -15.18 -15.06 -5.29
CA ALA A 143 -14.30 -15.75 -6.23
C ALA A 143 -13.30 -14.81 -6.95
N ASN A 144 -13.56 -13.50 -6.97
CA ASN A 144 -12.69 -12.49 -7.55
C ASN A 144 -11.90 -11.70 -6.50
N VAL A 145 -11.94 -12.10 -5.22
CA VAL A 145 -11.19 -11.46 -4.15
C VAL A 145 -10.29 -12.49 -3.45
N LEU A 146 -8.98 -12.36 -3.65
CA LEU A 146 -7.98 -13.13 -2.92
C LEU A 146 -7.48 -12.34 -1.72
N GLU A 147 -7.75 -12.83 -0.52
CA GLU A 147 -7.16 -12.32 0.71
C GLU A 147 -5.87 -13.08 1.04
N VAL A 148 -4.76 -12.36 1.19
CA VAL A 148 -3.45 -12.92 1.52
C VAL A 148 -3.08 -12.50 2.93
N ASP A 149 -2.67 -13.44 3.78
CA ASP A 149 -2.10 -13.12 5.09
C ASP A 149 -0.57 -12.96 4.98
N LEU A 150 -0.04 -11.85 5.48
CA LEU A 150 1.38 -11.55 5.39
C LEU A 150 2.24 -12.54 6.19
N ALA A 151 1.78 -13.07 7.33
CA ALA A 151 2.55 -14.01 8.12
C ALA A 151 2.74 -15.31 7.32
N THR A 152 1.64 -15.89 6.83
CA THR A 152 1.67 -17.08 5.96
C THR A 152 2.46 -16.83 4.68
N TYR A 153 2.27 -15.67 4.04
CA TYR A 153 3.03 -15.30 2.84
C TYR A 153 4.54 -15.22 3.11
N SER A 154 4.94 -14.74 4.30
CA SER A 154 6.35 -14.57 4.65
C SER A 154 7.03 -15.89 5.01
N GLU A 155 6.29 -16.87 5.54
CA GLU A 155 6.78 -18.23 5.82
C GLU A 155 7.21 -18.95 4.53
N ASN A 156 6.43 -18.79 3.45
CA ASN A 156 6.78 -19.36 2.15
C ASN A 156 6.31 -18.47 1.00
N ARG A 157 7.16 -17.48 0.66
CA ARG A 157 6.89 -16.52 -0.42
C ARG A 157 6.72 -17.15 -1.79
N ALA A 158 7.43 -18.25 -2.07
CA ALA A 158 7.31 -18.96 -3.34
C ALA A 158 5.91 -19.56 -3.50
N LEU A 159 5.42 -20.24 -2.47
CA LEU A 159 4.07 -20.80 -2.45
C LEU A 159 3.00 -19.71 -2.48
N GLY A 160 3.18 -18.63 -1.69
CA GLY A 160 2.25 -17.51 -1.69
C GLY A 160 2.17 -16.77 -3.03
N ALA A 161 3.31 -16.56 -3.71
CA ALA A 161 3.32 -15.97 -5.04
C ALA A 161 2.68 -16.91 -6.08
N ALA A 162 2.93 -18.21 -5.99
CA ALA A 162 2.29 -19.21 -6.85
C ALA A 162 0.76 -19.17 -6.71
N ALA A 163 0.22 -19.14 -5.49
CA ALA A 163 -1.22 -19.05 -5.25
C ALA A 163 -1.84 -17.77 -5.86
N VAL A 164 -1.11 -16.65 -5.83
CA VAL A 164 -1.57 -15.41 -6.47
C VAL A 164 -1.57 -15.55 -8.01
N ILE A 165 -0.55 -16.18 -8.60
CA ILE A 165 -0.50 -16.42 -10.05
C ILE A 165 -1.60 -17.39 -10.50
N GLU A 166 -1.85 -18.46 -9.74
CA GLU A 166 -2.97 -19.38 -9.97
C GLU A 166 -4.31 -18.65 -9.87
N PHE A 167 -4.48 -17.80 -8.85
CA PHE A 167 -5.67 -16.96 -8.72
C PHE A 167 -5.85 -16.04 -9.92
N LEU A 168 -4.78 -15.53 -10.52
CA LEU A 168 -4.86 -14.77 -11.78
C LEU A 168 -5.23 -15.64 -12.99
N GLY A 169 -5.20 -16.97 -12.88
CA GLY A 169 -5.50 -17.92 -13.95
C GLY A 169 -4.29 -18.23 -14.82
N LEU A 170 -3.09 -18.08 -14.28
CA LEU A 170 -1.81 -18.29 -14.96
C LEU A 170 -1.08 -19.51 -14.37
N ASP A 171 -0.12 -20.06 -15.12
CA ASP A 171 0.70 -21.18 -14.66
C ASP A 171 1.83 -20.69 -13.72
N PRO A 172 1.82 -21.07 -12.42
CA PRO A 172 2.86 -20.66 -11.47
C PRO A 172 4.24 -21.23 -11.79
N SER A 173 4.36 -22.27 -12.63
CA SER A 173 5.66 -22.86 -12.99
C SER A 173 6.57 -21.89 -13.75
N ALA A 174 5.99 -20.86 -14.38
CA ALA A 174 6.72 -19.81 -15.07
C ALA A 174 7.26 -18.70 -14.13
N LEU A 175 6.96 -18.75 -12.83
CA LEU A 175 7.60 -17.86 -11.86
C LEU A 175 9.08 -18.28 -11.67
N PRO A 176 10.02 -17.33 -11.78
CA PRO A 176 11.40 -17.61 -11.41
C PRO A 176 11.54 -17.78 -9.89
N ALA A 177 12.58 -18.50 -9.47
CA ALA A 177 12.88 -18.70 -8.05
C ALA A 177 12.90 -17.38 -7.26
N ILE A 178 12.18 -17.37 -6.14
CA ILE A 178 12.09 -16.21 -5.23
C ILE A 178 13.14 -16.39 -4.12
N ASP A 179 14.02 -15.40 -3.99
CA ASP A 179 14.94 -15.32 -2.85
C ASP A 179 14.17 -14.84 -1.61
N PRO A 180 14.05 -15.66 -0.54
CA PRO A 180 13.34 -15.31 0.67
C PRO A 180 13.90 -14.05 1.35
N SER A 181 15.19 -13.75 1.18
CA SER A 181 15.87 -12.61 1.80
C SER A 181 15.57 -11.27 1.15
N ASN A 182 15.07 -11.27 -0.09
CA ASN A 182 14.77 -10.07 -0.87
C ASN A 182 13.39 -9.48 -0.50
N ILE A 183 13.30 -8.90 0.71
CA ILE A 183 12.11 -8.25 1.24
C ILE A 183 12.21 -6.75 1.00
N ALA A 184 11.18 -6.14 0.41
CA ALA A 184 11.12 -4.69 0.23
C ALA A 184 10.72 -3.98 1.53
N ASN A 185 11.31 -2.80 1.80
CA ASN A 185 10.90 -1.88 2.87
C ASN A 185 10.92 -2.50 4.28
N ARG A 186 12.05 -3.07 4.71
CA ARG A 186 12.21 -3.58 6.09
C ARG A 186 11.91 -2.48 7.11
N ALA A 187 11.26 -2.84 8.22
CA ALA A 187 10.79 -1.89 9.24
C ALA A 187 11.92 -0.99 9.82
N ASP A 188 13.16 -1.50 9.81
CA ASP A 188 14.35 -0.78 10.28
C ASP A 188 14.83 0.34 9.33
N GLU A 189 14.24 0.47 8.14
CA GLU A 189 14.61 1.46 7.13
C GLU A 189 13.69 2.68 7.08
N ALA A 190 12.79 2.85 8.06
CA ALA A 190 12.14 4.15 8.23
C ALA A 190 13.24 5.19 8.48
N LYS A 191 13.39 6.18 7.60
CA LYS A 191 14.38 7.26 7.71
C LYS A 191 13.68 8.60 7.50
N ARG A 192 13.87 9.53 8.43
CA ARG A 192 13.29 10.89 8.41
C ARG A 192 14.24 11.87 7.71
N LEU A 193 13.72 12.76 6.87
CA LEU A 193 14.46 13.94 6.42
C LEU A 193 14.48 14.96 7.56
N LYS A 194 15.65 15.14 8.19
CA LYS A 194 15.86 16.16 9.24
C LYS A 194 16.20 17.55 8.69
N ASN A 195 16.51 17.69 7.40
CA ASN A 195 16.99 18.94 6.83
C ASN A 195 15.92 19.62 5.94
N PRO A 196 15.29 20.73 6.40
CA PRO A 196 14.26 21.45 5.66
C PRO A 196 14.72 21.92 4.27
N ALA A 197 16.00 22.30 4.14
CA ALA A 197 16.56 22.74 2.86
C ALA A 197 16.69 21.58 1.86
N MET A 198 17.01 20.39 2.35
CA MET A 198 17.09 19.19 1.51
C MET A 198 15.69 18.72 1.09
N GLN A 199 14.70 18.80 1.99
CA GLN A 199 13.30 18.53 1.67
C GLN A 199 12.84 19.48 0.55
N ALA A 200 13.05 20.79 0.71
CA ALA A 200 12.73 21.78 -0.31
C ALA A 200 13.43 21.51 -1.65
N PHE A 201 14.67 21.01 -1.64
CA PHE A 201 15.39 20.64 -2.85
C PHE A 201 14.80 19.41 -3.56
N ILE A 202 14.55 18.31 -2.85
CA ILE A 202 14.01 17.07 -3.46
C ILE A 202 12.53 17.19 -3.84
N THR A 203 11.78 18.10 -3.20
CA THR A 203 10.41 18.45 -3.58
C THR A 203 10.37 19.57 -4.62
N SER A 204 11.51 20.14 -5.01
CA SER A 204 11.54 21.20 -6.02
C SER A 204 11.17 20.69 -7.41
N ASN A 205 10.54 21.56 -8.20
CA ASN A 205 10.27 21.31 -9.62
C ASN A 205 11.54 21.02 -10.42
N PHE A 206 12.68 21.58 -10.01
CA PHE A 206 13.97 21.34 -10.63
C PHE A 206 14.43 19.89 -10.44
N TYR A 207 14.38 19.37 -9.21
CA TYR A 207 14.75 17.99 -8.93
C TYR A 207 13.79 17.01 -9.60
N GLN A 208 12.49 17.22 -9.44
CA GLN A 208 11.45 16.33 -9.98
C GLN A 208 11.47 16.23 -11.52
N ARG A 209 11.82 17.32 -12.23
CA ARG A 209 11.82 17.37 -13.70
C ARG A 209 13.18 17.11 -14.35
N ARG A 210 14.30 17.55 -13.75
CA ARG A 210 15.62 17.49 -14.40
C ARG A 210 16.59 16.48 -13.80
N ILE A 211 16.49 16.20 -12.52
CA ILE A 211 17.44 15.32 -11.82
C ILE A 211 16.87 13.91 -11.65
N ARG A 212 15.57 13.80 -11.36
CA ARG A 212 14.88 12.52 -11.15
C ARG A 212 15.00 11.59 -12.36
N SER A 213 14.96 12.11 -13.58
CA SER A 213 15.04 11.32 -14.82
C SER A 213 16.43 10.77 -15.15
N LEU A 214 17.49 11.29 -14.52
CA LEU A 214 18.89 10.96 -14.87
C LEU A 214 19.47 9.76 -14.11
N PHE A 215 18.76 9.24 -13.10
CA PHE A 215 19.25 8.13 -12.27
C PHE A 215 18.44 6.85 -12.49
N SER A 216 19.08 5.68 -12.51
CA SER A 216 18.38 4.38 -12.44
C SER A 216 17.72 4.18 -11.07
N ALA A 217 16.67 3.34 -11.00
CA ALA A 217 15.95 3.08 -9.75
C ALA A 217 16.90 2.60 -8.62
N ASP A 218 17.90 1.78 -8.96
CA ASP A 218 18.88 1.27 -7.99
C ASP A 218 19.85 2.35 -7.48
N LEU A 219 20.27 3.28 -8.34
CA LEU A 219 21.16 4.37 -7.95
C LEU A 219 20.42 5.40 -7.07
N ARG A 220 19.14 5.66 -7.35
CA ARG A 220 18.28 6.48 -6.49
C ARG A 220 18.15 5.88 -5.09
N GLU A 221 17.97 4.57 -5.00
CA GLU A 221 17.83 3.88 -3.72
C GLU A 221 19.16 3.86 -2.93
N ARG A 222 20.31 3.79 -3.62
CA ARG A 222 21.64 3.88 -3.00
C ARG A 222 21.94 5.28 -2.47
N VAL A 223 21.65 6.33 -3.24
CA VAL A 223 21.83 7.73 -2.83
C VAL A 223 20.92 8.06 -1.64
N ARG A 224 19.65 7.64 -1.69
CA ARG A 224 18.72 7.77 -0.57
C ARG A 224 19.22 7.03 0.68
N ARG A 225 19.79 5.82 0.53
CA ARG A 225 20.37 5.05 1.65
C ARG A 225 21.59 5.70 2.28
N ALA A 226 22.48 6.28 1.47
CA ALA A 226 23.72 6.91 1.91
C ALA A 226 23.52 8.29 2.56
N MET A 227 22.47 9.02 2.20
CA MET A 227 22.25 10.42 2.62
C MET A 227 21.38 10.59 3.87
N LEU A 228 20.77 9.52 4.39
CA LEU A 228 19.82 9.59 5.49
C LEU A 228 20.37 8.88 6.75
N PRO A 229 20.52 9.59 7.88
CA PRO A 229 20.96 8.99 9.13
C PRO A 229 19.92 7.99 9.65
N ALA A 230 20.40 6.97 10.37
CA ALA A 230 19.55 5.99 11.05
C ALA A 230 18.69 6.68 12.13
N ILE A 231 17.43 6.26 12.24
CA ILE A 231 16.52 6.73 13.28
C ILE A 231 16.99 6.22 14.65
N LYS A 232 17.01 7.08 15.68
CA LYS A 232 16.91 6.60 17.06
C LYS A 232 15.54 5.95 17.19
N ALA A 233 15.48 4.64 17.38
CA ALA A 233 14.23 3.89 17.50
C ALA A 233 13.23 4.68 18.37
N VAL A 234 12.13 5.13 17.75
CA VAL A 234 11.03 5.69 18.52
C VAL A 234 10.39 4.50 19.19
N ASP A 235 10.40 4.51 20.53
CA ASP A 235 9.65 3.53 21.29
C ASP A 235 8.18 3.65 20.87
N ALA A 236 7.65 2.55 20.35
CA ALA A 236 6.29 2.46 19.85
C ALA A 236 5.63 1.24 20.51
N SER A 237 6.01 0.97 21.75
CA SER A 237 5.36 -0.01 22.61
C SER A 237 3.97 0.49 23.00
N LEU A 238 3.00 -0.41 22.87
CA LEU A 238 1.64 -0.18 23.32
C LEU A 238 1.50 -0.74 24.73
N THR A 239 0.82 0.01 25.60
CA THR A 239 0.38 -0.44 26.92
C THR A 239 -0.74 -1.48 26.79
N ASP A 240 -0.96 -2.28 27.83
CA ASP A 240 -2.06 -3.25 27.87
C ASP A 240 -3.43 -2.56 27.70
N GLU A 241 -3.60 -1.36 28.26
CA GLU A 241 -4.81 -0.55 28.09
C GLU A 241 -5.01 -0.12 26.64
N SER A 242 -3.95 0.36 25.98
CA SER A 242 -4.00 0.72 24.56
C SER A 242 -4.27 -0.48 23.66
N LEU A 243 -3.70 -1.65 23.97
CA LEU A 243 -3.98 -2.90 23.25
C LEU A 243 -5.45 -3.31 23.41
N ALA A 244 -5.98 -3.28 24.64
CA ALA A 244 -7.38 -3.59 24.91
C ALA A 244 -8.32 -2.64 24.13
N TYR A 245 -8.03 -1.34 24.12
CA TYR A 245 -8.76 -0.35 23.33
C TYR A 245 -8.71 -0.66 21.83
N ILE A 246 -7.53 -0.96 21.26
CA ILE A 246 -7.40 -1.33 19.85
C ILE A 246 -8.25 -2.57 19.53
N HIS A 247 -8.21 -3.60 20.37
CA HIS A 247 -8.99 -4.81 20.16
C HIS A 247 -10.50 -4.57 20.24
N ASP A 248 -10.96 -3.76 21.18
CA ASP A 248 -12.37 -3.37 21.30
C ASP A 248 -12.85 -2.62 20.06
N VAL A 249 -12.08 -1.62 19.61
CA VAL A 249 -12.37 -0.87 18.38
C VAL A 249 -12.41 -1.78 17.17
N LEU A 250 -11.47 -2.73 17.03
CA LEU A 250 -11.45 -3.67 15.91
C LEU A 250 -12.58 -4.72 15.95
N ALA A 251 -13.08 -5.06 17.14
CA ALA A 251 -14.22 -5.95 17.32
C ALA A 251 -15.56 -5.25 17.08
N SER A 252 -15.62 -3.92 17.30
CA SER A 252 -16.82 -3.13 17.04
C SER A 252 -17.14 -3.03 15.54
N GLU A 253 -18.43 -3.09 15.18
CA GLU A 253 -18.89 -2.82 13.80
C GLU A 253 -18.98 -1.31 13.48
N THR A 254 -18.97 -0.47 14.51
CA THR A 254 -19.09 0.99 14.41
C THR A 254 -17.74 1.64 14.12
N VAL A 255 -17.64 2.34 12.99
CA VAL A 255 -16.53 3.26 12.71
C VAL A 255 -16.69 4.46 13.64
N VAL A 256 -15.63 4.85 14.35
CA VAL A 256 -15.63 6.11 15.08
C VAL A 256 -15.55 7.21 14.02
N GLU A 257 -16.67 7.87 13.74
CA GLU A 257 -16.70 9.02 12.84
C GLU A 257 -15.76 10.09 13.40
N ALA A 258 -14.58 10.21 12.79
CA ALA A 258 -13.72 11.35 13.02
C ALA A 258 -14.25 12.49 12.14
N ASP A 259 -14.60 13.61 12.75
CA ASP A 259 -14.80 14.90 12.06
C ASP A 259 -13.51 15.26 11.32
N HIS A 260 -13.35 14.74 10.11
CA HIS A 260 -12.27 15.06 9.20
C HIS A 260 -12.71 16.21 8.33
N ALA A 261 -12.69 17.41 8.91
CA ALA A 261 -12.59 18.62 8.10
C ALA A 261 -11.32 18.49 7.24
N PRO A 262 -11.41 18.66 5.91
CA PRO A 262 -10.23 18.60 5.06
C PRO A 262 -9.25 19.67 5.56
N ALA A 263 -8.01 19.26 5.85
CA ALA A 263 -6.92 20.19 6.07
C ALA A 263 -6.73 20.97 4.77
N SER A 264 -7.42 22.11 4.67
CA SER A 264 -7.39 23.00 3.54
C SER A 264 -5.95 23.43 3.29
N ALA A 265 -5.51 23.22 2.06
CA ALA A 265 -4.25 23.74 1.55
C ALA A 265 -4.09 25.23 1.88
N ARG A 266 -2.97 25.58 2.51
CA ARG A 266 -2.37 26.91 2.48
C ARG A 266 -0.89 26.75 2.22
#